data_AF-A0A1V6S7D6-F1
#
_entry.id   AF-A0A1V6S7D6-F1
#
_cell.length_a   1.000
_cell.length_b   1.000
_cell.length_c   1.000
_cell.angle_alpha   90.00
_cell.angle_beta   90.00
_cell.angle_gamma   90.00
#
_symmetry.space_group_name_H-M   'P 1'
#
loop_
_entity.id
_entity.type
_entity.pdbx_description
1 polymer ?
#
loop_
_entity_poly.entity_id
_entity_poly.type
_entity_poly.pdbx_seq_one_letter_code
_entity_poly.pdbx_strand_id
1 'polypeptide(L)'
;MTANSYMVADINLLSEFLSDNQLQDLSTTSPADCIVICASAVLHSAEVLFKTLQQRPSLTRALVLCGGIGHSTELLYDAVKSHPVFSRIADEIQGLPEAKVLEQILDEFFDRSLITKEGCQILLESRSTNCGQNASFSRKVLDEAGFQAPATCIIIQDPTMMLRTRASFEKAYQGIQSPVSIISCPVFVPQVQLSSSGVIEYSDILPPSELWSQSRFMELIMGA
;
A
#
# COMPACT_ATOMS: atom_id res chain seq x y z
N MET A 1 -14.48 15.70 23.96
CA MET A 1 -15.18 14.46 24.38
C MET A 1 -14.11 13.51 24.91
N THR A 2 -14.24 13.03 26.15
CA THR A 2 -13.36 11.96 26.66
C THR A 2 -13.71 10.67 25.94
N ALA A 3 -12.74 10.06 25.26
CA ALA A 3 -12.93 8.78 24.58
C ALA A 3 -13.32 7.70 25.60
N ASN A 4 -14.18 6.77 25.19
CA ASN A 4 -14.60 5.64 26.01
C ASN A 4 -14.37 4.32 25.23
N SER A 5 -14.56 3.20 25.91
CA SER A 5 -14.34 1.86 25.32
C SER A 5 -15.23 1.56 24.11
N TYR A 6 -16.43 2.14 24.05
CA TYR A 6 -17.32 1.98 22.89
C TYR A 6 -16.77 2.68 21.66
N MET A 7 -16.29 3.91 21.81
CA MET A 7 -15.66 4.66 20.71
C MET A 7 -14.44 3.92 20.15
N VAL A 8 -13.59 3.36 21.02
CA VAL A 8 -12.44 2.53 20.60
C VAL A 8 -12.89 1.30 19.80
N ALA A 9 -13.92 0.60 20.28
CA ALA A 9 -14.47 -0.56 19.58
C ALA A 9 -15.04 -0.19 18.20
N ASP A 10 -15.75 0.93 18.09
CA ASP A 10 -16.30 1.41 16.82
C ASP A 10 -15.18 1.80 15.82
N ILE A 11 -14.13 2.46 16.29
CA ILE A 11 -12.96 2.80 15.46
C ILE A 11 -12.29 1.53 14.93
N ASN A 12 -12.05 0.55 15.81
CA ASN A 12 -11.40 -0.71 15.42
C ASN A 12 -12.28 -1.53 14.46
N LEU A 13 -13.60 -1.50 14.63
CA LEU A 13 -14.54 -2.14 13.72
C LEU A 13 -14.49 -1.52 12.32
N LEU A 14 -14.46 -0.18 12.23
CA LEU A 14 -14.31 0.51 10.95
C LEU A 14 -12.94 0.25 10.31
N SER A 15 -11.88 0.28 11.12
CA SER A 15 -10.52 0.01 10.67
C SER A 15 -10.40 -1.39 10.05
N GLU A 16 -10.90 -2.42 10.74
CA GLU A 16 -10.93 -3.81 10.24
C GLU A 16 -11.71 -3.90 8.93
N PHE A 17 -12.90 -3.30 8.87
CA PHE A 17 -13.75 -3.32 7.68
C PHE A 17 -13.08 -2.66 6.47
N LEU A 18 -12.46 -1.49 6.65
CA LEU A 18 -11.80 -0.75 5.57
C LEU A 18 -10.50 -1.41 5.12
N SER A 19 -9.77 -2.02 6.05
CA SER A 19 -8.50 -2.72 5.78
C SER A 19 -8.70 -3.93 4.90
N ASP A 20 -9.88 -4.57 4.95
CA ASP A 20 -10.27 -5.63 4.02
C ASP A 20 -9.16 -6.69 3.86
N ASN A 21 -8.64 -7.16 5.00
CA ASN A 21 -7.41 -7.95 5.09
C ASN A 21 -7.60 -9.41 4.63
N GLN A 22 -7.82 -9.61 3.32
CA GLN A 22 -8.03 -10.94 2.73
C GLN A 22 -6.77 -11.80 2.79
N LEU A 23 -5.60 -11.21 2.55
CA LEU A 23 -4.30 -11.85 2.69
C LEU A 23 -3.56 -11.31 3.91
N GLN A 24 -3.52 -12.12 4.97
CA GLN A 24 -2.93 -11.77 6.26
C GLN A 24 -1.39 -11.67 6.23
N ASP A 25 -0.73 -12.51 5.43
CA ASP A 25 0.72 -12.60 5.40
C ASP A 25 1.24 -12.87 3.98
N LEU A 26 1.93 -11.88 3.44
CA LEU A 26 2.52 -11.93 2.11
C LEU A 26 3.67 -12.96 2.02
N SER A 27 4.32 -13.29 3.14
CA SER A 27 5.48 -14.20 3.15
C SER A 27 5.09 -15.67 3.01
N THR A 28 3.86 -16.03 3.36
CA THR A 28 3.36 -17.42 3.33
C THR A 28 2.42 -17.73 2.17
N THR A 29 2.03 -16.71 1.39
CA THR A 29 1.14 -16.90 0.25
C THR A 29 1.79 -17.65 -0.92
N SER A 30 0.95 -18.33 -1.70
CA SER A 30 1.32 -18.90 -2.99
C SER A 30 1.71 -17.78 -3.97
N PRO A 31 2.63 -18.03 -4.93
CA PRO A 31 2.97 -17.05 -5.96
C PRO A 31 1.74 -16.48 -6.67
N ALA A 32 1.72 -15.16 -6.85
CA ALA A 32 0.68 -14.44 -7.59
C ALA A 32 1.24 -13.92 -8.92
N ASP A 33 0.40 -13.81 -9.94
CA ASP A 33 0.85 -13.39 -11.27
C ASP A 33 1.39 -11.96 -11.25
N CYS A 34 0.74 -11.07 -10.50
CA CYS A 34 1.20 -9.71 -10.27
C CYS A 34 0.88 -9.19 -8.86
N ILE A 35 1.71 -8.26 -8.39
CA ILE A 35 1.49 -7.46 -7.18
C ILE A 35 1.46 -5.99 -7.61
N VAL A 36 0.48 -5.23 -7.10
CA VAL A 36 0.44 -3.78 -7.27
C VAL A 36 0.50 -3.14 -5.88
N ILE A 37 1.48 -2.27 -5.67
CA ILE A 37 1.52 -1.40 -4.49
C ILE A 37 1.11 0.01 -4.90
N CYS A 38 0.01 0.48 -4.36
CA CYS A 38 -0.37 1.89 -4.44
C CYS A 38 0.38 2.64 -3.34
N ALA A 39 1.09 3.69 -3.72
CA ALA A 39 1.86 4.50 -2.79
C ALA A 39 0.96 5.16 -1.73
N SER A 40 1.50 5.25 -0.53
CA SER A 40 0.87 5.93 0.60
C SER A 40 1.93 6.45 1.57
N ALA A 41 1.53 7.36 2.45
CA ALA A 41 2.40 7.86 3.52
C ALA A 41 2.74 6.78 4.57
N VAL A 42 2.09 5.62 4.55
CA VAL A 42 2.44 4.48 5.41
C VAL A 42 3.52 3.65 4.74
N LEU A 43 4.76 4.05 4.99
CA LEU A 43 5.95 3.47 4.36
C LEU A 43 6.20 2.02 4.75
N HIS A 44 5.68 1.59 5.91
CA HIS A 44 5.78 0.21 6.40
C HIS A 44 5.30 -0.84 5.37
N SER A 45 4.24 -0.55 4.62
CA SER A 45 3.72 -1.49 3.62
C SER A 45 4.71 -1.71 2.47
N ALA A 46 5.44 -0.67 2.05
CA ALA A 46 6.49 -0.79 1.04
C ALA A 46 7.70 -1.57 1.58
N GLU A 47 8.08 -1.33 2.84
CA GLU A 47 9.15 -2.09 3.49
C GLU A 47 8.86 -3.59 3.55
N VAL A 48 7.67 -3.97 4.02
CA VAL A 48 7.31 -5.38 4.13
C VAL A 48 7.27 -6.03 2.76
N LEU A 49 6.72 -5.35 1.75
CA LEU A 49 6.71 -5.85 0.38
C LEU A 49 8.13 -6.09 -0.15
N PHE A 50 9.01 -5.09 -0.08
CA PHE A 50 10.35 -5.19 -0.65
C PHE A 50 11.20 -6.24 0.08
N LYS A 51 11.16 -6.28 1.42
CA LYS A 51 11.84 -7.33 2.21
C LYS A 51 11.32 -8.73 1.83
N THR A 52 10.00 -8.87 1.69
CA THR A 52 9.39 -10.15 1.34
C THR A 52 9.82 -10.60 -0.06
N LEU A 53 9.85 -9.69 -1.04
CA LEU A 53 10.27 -10.01 -2.41
C LEU A 53 11.76 -10.35 -2.52
N GLN A 54 12.64 -9.73 -1.71
CA GLN A 54 14.05 -10.13 -1.65
C GLN A 54 14.22 -11.58 -1.13
N GLN A 55 13.37 -11.98 -0.17
CA GLN A 55 13.38 -13.33 0.40
C GLN A 55 12.66 -14.34 -0.50
N ARG A 56 11.63 -13.91 -1.24
CA ARG A 56 10.78 -14.72 -2.12
C ARG A 56 10.71 -14.10 -3.53
N PRO A 57 11.81 -14.15 -4.30
CA PRO A 57 11.89 -13.59 -5.66
C PRO A 57 10.88 -14.18 -6.66
N SER A 58 10.43 -15.43 -6.45
CA SER A 58 9.41 -16.11 -7.25
C SER A 58 7.98 -15.78 -6.83
N LEU A 59 7.78 -14.94 -5.80
CA LEU A 59 6.45 -14.63 -5.30
C LEU A 59 5.58 -13.95 -6.35
N THR A 60 6.18 -13.19 -7.28
CA THR A 60 5.44 -12.61 -8.39
C THR A 60 6.29 -12.44 -9.64
N ARG A 61 5.63 -12.37 -10.79
CA ARG A 61 6.25 -12.13 -12.10
C ARG A 61 6.26 -10.66 -12.47
N ALA A 62 5.38 -9.86 -11.88
CA ALA A 62 5.28 -8.43 -12.10
C ALA A 62 4.96 -7.69 -10.80
N LEU A 63 5.77 -6.68 -10.49
CA LEU A 63 5.51 -5.71 -9.44
C LEU A 63 5.20 -4.36 -10.10
N VAL A 64 4.04 -3.78 -9.82
CA VAL A 64 3.70 -2.41 -10.22
C VAL A 64 3.85 -1.48 -9.02
N LEU A 65 4.71 -0.48 -9.13
CA LEU A 65 4.74 0.68 -8.24
C LEU A 65 3.76 1.72 -8.80
N CYS A 66 2.71 2.02 -8.05
CA CYS A 66 1.57 2.78 -8.53
C CYS A 66 1.36 4.08 -7.75
N GLY A 67 1.24 5.18 -8.47
CA GLY A 67 0.91 6.50 -7.94
C GLY A 67 1.53 7.62 -8.78
N GLY A 68 0.71 8.56 -9.25
CA GLY A 68 1.15 9.78 -9.91
C GLY A 68 1.39 10.92 -8.93
N ILE A 69 0.85 12.11 -9.23
CA ILE A 69 0.86 13.26 -8.32
C ILE A 69 -0.60 13.58 -7.97
N GLY A 70 -0.92 13.60 -6.68
CA GLY A 70 -2.26 13.80 -6.16
C GLY A 70 -2.27 14.33 -4.73
N HIS A 71 -3.43 14.24 -4.08
CA HIS A 71 -3.65 14.84 -2.75
C HIS A 71 -2.78 14.24 -1.64
N SER A 72 -2.31 13.01 -1.81
CA SER A 72 -1.50 12.29 -0.82
C SER A 72 0.01 12.43 -1.05
N THR A 73 0.44 13.08 -2.13
CA THR A 73 1.84 13.11 -2.54
C THR A 73 2.71 13.88 -1.54
N GLU A 74 2.25 15.05 -1.07
CA GLU A 74 2.96 15.80 -0.03
C GLU A 74 3.05 15.02 1.29
N LEU A 75 2.00 14.28 1.65
CA LEU A 75 2.02 13.42 2.85
C LEU A 75 3.08 12.31 2.73
N LEU A 76 3.25 11.75 1.53
CA LEU A 76 4.31 10.78 1.26
C LEU A 76 5.70 11.43 1.40
N TYR A 77 5.89 12.64 0.87
CA TYR A 77 7.16 13.36 1.01
C TYR A 77 7.49 13.64 2.48
N ASP A 78 6.52 14.11 3.26
CA ASP A 78 6.67 14.37 4.69
C ASP A 78 6.97 13.09 5.48
N ALA A 79 6.32 11.97 5.12
CA ALA A 79 6.59 10.67 5.71
C ALA A 79 8.02 10.22 5.44
N VAL A 80 8.50 10.33 4.20
CA VAL A 80 9.89 9.99 3.85
C VAL A 80 10.87 10.87 4.62
N LYS A 81 10.63 12.18 4.65
CA LYS A 81 11.47 13.15 5.37
C LYS A 81 11.55 12.86 6.88
N SER A 82 10.46 12.38 7.47
CA SER A 82 10.39 12.05 8.90
C SER A 82 10.90 10.65 9.23
N HIS A 83 11.11 9.81 8.21
CA HIS A 83 11.51 8.41 8.40
C HIS A 83 12.97 8.29 8.87
N PRO A 84 13.27 7.44 9.88
CA PRO A 84 14.64 7.30 10.43
C PRO A 84 15.67 6.83 9.39
N VAL A 85 15.22 6.05 8.41
CA VAL A 85 16.07 5.52 7.32
C VAL A 85 15.88 6.26 5.99
N PHE A 86 14.64 6.36 5.48
CA PHE A 86 14.34 6.93 4.16
C PHE A 86 14.52 8.44 4.04
N SER A 87 14.70 9.17 5.15
CA SER A 87 14.96 10.62 5.11
C SER A 87 16.19 11.02 4.30
N ARG A 88 17.09 10.09 3.99
CA ARG A 88 18.28 10.34 3.14
C ARG A 88 17.93 10.76 1.71
N ILE A 89 16.79 10.33 1.17
CA ILE A 89 16.35 10.68 -0.19
C ILE A 89 15.33 11.83 -0.19
N ALA A 90 15.05 12.46 0.96
CA ALA A 90 13.93 13.40 1.12
C ALA A 90 13.98 14.60 0.16
N ASP A 91 15.17 15.10 -0.15
CA ASP A 91 15.37 16.22 -1.08
C ASP A 91 15.24 15.78 -2.55
N GLU A 92 15.62 14.54 -2.86
CA GLU A 92 15.67 14.00 -4.23
C GLU A 92 14.29 13.62 -4.76
N ILE A 93 13.36 13.30 -3.86
CA ILE A 93 12.00 12.85 -4.22
C ILE A 93 11.02 13.99 -4.50
N GLN A 94 11.39 15.24 -4.21
CA GLN A 94 10.50 16.39 -4.33
C GLN A 94 10.03 16.60 -5.78
N GLY A 95 8.72 16.70 -5.97
CA GLY A 95 8.10 16.85 -7.29
C GLY A 95 8.07 15.58 -8.14
N LEU A 96 8.58 14.45 -7.62
CA LEU A 96 8.46 13.16 -8.29
C LEU A 96 7.07 12.55 -8.07
N PRO A 97 6.50 11.85 -9.07
CA PRO A 97 5.34 10.99 -8.87
C PRO A 97 5.56 9.97 -7.75
N GLU A 98 4.52 9.61 -7.02
CA GLU A 98 4.60 8.69 -5.87
C GLU A 98 5.21 7.33 -6.25
N ALA A 99 4.93 6.80 -7.45
CA ALA A 99 5.58 5.58 -7.96
C ALA A 99 7.10 5.71 -8.11
N LYS A 100 7.58 6.91 -8.46
CA LYS A 100 9.02 7.20 -8.52
C LYS A 100 9.63 7.34 -7.14
N VAL A 101 8.87 7.84 -6.15
CA VAL A 101 9.31 7.82 -4.75
C VAL A 101 9.49 6.38 -4.26
N LEU A 102 8.52 5.50 -4.50
CA LEU A 102 8.64 4.08 -4.18
C LEU A 102 9.84 3.42 -4.88
N GLU A 103 10.10 3.81 -6.14
CA GLU A 103 11.25 3.34 -6.88
C GLU A 103 12.58 3.77 -6.24
N GLN A 104 12.70 5.04 -5.84
CA GLN A 104 13.88 5.54 -5.13
C GLN A 104 14.06 4.83 -3.78
N ILE A 105 12.98 4.59 -3.04
CA ILE A 105 13.04 3.81 -1.79
C ILE A 105 13.57 2.40 -2.08
N LEU A 106 13.05 1.74 -3.11
CA LEU A 106 13.51 0.41 -3.51
C LEU A 106 15.00 0.42 -3.86
N ASP A 107 15.45 1.37 -4.67
CA ASP A 107 16.82 1.38 -5.21
C ASP A 107 17.88 1.76 -4.17
N GLU A 108 17.57 2.66 -3.25
CA GLU A 108 18.53 3.15 -2.26
C GLU A 108 18.61 2.23 -1.02
N PHE A 109 17.49 1.60 -0.62
CA PHE A 109 17.42 0.90 0.67
C PHE A 109 17.22 -0.62 0.55
N PHE A 110 16.95 -1.14 -0.64
CA PHE A 110 16.73 -2.56 -0.88
C PHE A 110 17.56 -3.05 -2.07
N ASP A 111 17.76 -4.37 -2.15
CA ASP A 111 18.47 -4.99 -3.26
C ASP A 111 17.47 -5.36 -4.34
N ARG A 112 17.26 -4.45 -5.31
CA ARG A 112 16.44 -4.70 -6.49
C ARG A 112 16.86 -5.98 -7.22
N SER A 113 18.16 -6.27 -7.27
CA SER A 113 18.65 -7.44 -8.01
C SER A 113 18.15 -8.75 -7.41
N LEU A 114 18.02 -8.83 -6.08
CA LEU A 114 17.45 -9.99 -5.40
C LEU A 114 15.98 -10.19 -5.74
N ILE A 115 15.21 -9.11 -5.93
CA ILE A 115 13.81 -9.18 -6.34
C ILE A 115 13.70 -9.65 -7.79
N THR A 116 14.54 -9.12 -8.68
CA THR A 116 14.44 -9.40 -10.12
C THR A 116 15.14 -10.70 -10.55
N LYS A 117 15.90 -11.37 -9.67
CA LYS A 117 16.76 -12.51 -10.03
C LYS A 117 16.00 -13.71 -10.64
N GLU A 118 14.72 -13.87 -10.34
CA GLU A 118 13.85 -14.91 -10.92
C GLU A 118 12.89 -14.38 -11.98
N GLY A 119 13.17 -13.18 -12.53
CA GLY A 119 12.43 -12.61 -13.66
C GLY A 119 11.24 -11.74 -13.29
N CYS A 120 11.10 -11.32 -12.03
CA CYS A 120 10.12 -10.31 -11.65
C CYS A 120 10.39 -8.99 -12.38
N GLN A 121 9.41 -8.51 -13.15
CA GLN A 121 9.46 -7.20 -13.79
C GLN A 121 8.94 -6.11 -12.85
N ILE A 122 9.72 -5.06 -12.64
CA ILE A 122 9.30 -3.89 -11.86
C ILE A 122 8.82 -2.82 -12.83
N LEU A 123 7.54 -2.50 -12.74
CA LEU A 123 6.82 -1.59 -13.64
C LEU A 123 6.38 -0.34 -12.86
N LEU A 124 6.32 0.79 -13.56
CA LEU A 124 5.91 2.07 -12.96
C LEU A 124 4.61 2.56 -13.58
N GLU A 125 3.64 2.84 -12.71
CA GLU A 125 2.44 3.61 -13.06
C GLU A 125 2.53 4.96 -12.32
N SER A 126 2.92 6.01 -13.06
CA SER A 126 3.24 7.32 -12.49
C SER A 126 2.30 8.46 -12.93
N ARG A 127 1.11 8.12 -13.42
CA ARG A 127 0.16 9.09 -14.02
C ARG A 127 -1.16 9.21 -13.27
N SER A 128 -1.50 8.27 -12.40
CA SER A 128 -2.75 8.28 -11.65
C SER A 128 -2.81 9.43 -10.63
N THR A 129 -4.00 9.99 -10.41
CA THR A 129 -4.21 11.05 -9.40
C THR A 129 -5.24 10.66 -8.33
N ASN A 130 -5.81 9.45 -8.42
CA ASN A 130 -6.82 8.92 -7.50
C ASN A 130 -6.93 7.38 -7.62
N CYS A 131 -7.58 6.73 -6.65
CA CYS A 131 -7.70 5.26 -6.58
C CYS A 131 -8.30 4.61 -7.83
N GLY A 132 -9.28 5.25 -8.49
CA GLY A 132 -9.89 4.72 -9.71
C GLY A 132 -8.89 4.71 -10.89
N GLN A 133 -8.05 5.74 -10.98
CA GLN A 133 -6.95 5.79 -11.93
C GLN A 133 -5.82 4.83 -11.55
N ASN A 134 -5.48 4.69 -10.27
CA ASN A 134 -4.50 3.69 -9.81
C ASN A 134 -4.83 2.31 -10.39
N ALA A 135 -6.09 1.88 -10.25
CA ALA A 135 -6.56 0.61 -10.77
C ALA A 135 -6.48 0.50 -12.31
N SER A 136 -7.12 1.43 -13.02
CA SER A 136 -7.21 1.37 -14.48
C SER A 136 -5.86 1.58 -15.19
N PHE A 137 -4.98 2.41 -14.64
CA PHE A 137 -3.66 2.67 -15.22
C PHE A 137 -2.66 1.57 -14.87
N SER A 138 -2.74 0.96 -13.67
CA SER A 138 -1.88 -0.20 -13.33
C SER A 138 -2.18 -1.38 -14.24
N ARG A 139 -3.47 -1.64 -14.50
CA ARG A 139 -3.89 -2.63 -15.49
C ARG A 139 -3.28 -2.32 -16.87
N LYS A 140 -3.34 -1.06 -17.32
CA LYS A 140 -2.78 -0.67 -18.62
C LYS A 140 -1.27 -0.92 -18.68
N VAL A 141 -0.53 -0.59 -17.63
CA VAL A 141 0.92 -0.84 -17.53
C VAL A 141 1.23 -2.34 -17.55
N LEU A 142 0.43 -3.17 -16.88
CA LEU A 142 0.53 -4.63 -16.95
C LEU A 142 0.25 -5.17 -18.35
N ASP A 143 -0.82 -4.69 -19.00
CA ASP A 143 -1.21 -5.09 -20.35
C ASP A 143 -0.11 -4.74 -21.38
N GLU A 144 0.50 -3.56 -21.27
CA GLU A 144 1.62 -3.09 -22.10
C GLU A 144 2.91 -3.91 -21.88
N ALA A 145 3.12 -4.43 -20.67
CA ALA A 145 4.25 -5.28 -20.32
C ALA A 145 4.02 -6.78 -20.64
N GLY A 146 2.88 -7.14 -21.22
CA GLY A 146 2.57 -8.52 -21.62
C GLY A 146 1.91 -9.38 -20.54
N PHE A 147 1.42 -8.77 -19.45
CA PHE A 147 0.68 -9.45 -18.38
C PHE A 147 -0.82 -9.25 -18.56
N GLN A 148 -1.36 -9.58 -19.74
CA GLN A 148 -2.79 -9.43 -19.98
C GLN A 148 -3.59 -10.47 -19.18
N ALA A 149 -4.62 -10.01 -18.46
CA ALA A 149 -5.55 -10.85 -17.70
C ALA A 149 -4.84 -11.86 -16.75
N PRO A 150 -4.07 -11.38 -15.75
CA PRO A 150 -3.48 -12.26 -14.73
C PRO A 150 -4.58 -13.05 -14.02
N ALA A 151 -4.33 -14.30 -13.62
CA ALA A 151 -5.30 -15.04 -12.83
C ALA A 151 -5.41 -14.47 -11.40
N THR A 152 -4.30 -13.93 -10.88
CA THR A 152 -4.19 -13.37 -9.53
C THR A 152 -3.49 -12.02 -9.52
N CYS A 153 -4.07 -11.06 -8.81
CA CYS A 153 -3.50 -9.72 -8.60
C CYS A 153 -3.63 -9.36 -7.12
N ILE A 154 -2.49 -9.28 -6.42
CA ILE A 154 -2.47 -8.82 -5.03
C ILE A 154 -2.33 -7.30 -5.02
N ILE A 155 -3.17 -6.62 -4.24
CA ILE A 155 -3.15 -5.17 -4.06
C ILE A 155 -2.65 -4.84 -2.66
N ILE A 156 -1.64 -3.99 -2.59
CA ILE A 156 -1.11 -3.40 -1.36
C ILE A 156 -1.41 -1.91 -1.40
N GLN A 157 -1.98 -1.40 -0.31
CA GLN A 157 -2.42 -0.02 -0.17
C GLN A 157 -2.53 0.34 1.32
N ASP A 158 -2.55 1.64 1.63
CA ASP A 158 -3.01 2.18 2.91
C ASP A 158 -4.25 1.41 3.42
N PRO A 159 -4.21 0.83 4.64
CA PRO A 159 -5.33 0.07 5.19
C PRO A 159 -6.67 0.81 5.16
N THR A 160 -6.68 2.12 5.42
CA THR A 160 -7.93 2.92 5.39
C THR A 160 -8.50 3.09 3.98
N MET A 161 -7.70 2.79 2.95
CA MET A 161 -8.06 2.95 1.54
C MET A 161 -8.13 1.62 0.79
N MET A 162 -7.89 0.50 1.46
CA MET A 162 -7.80 -0.81 0.83
C MET A 162 -9.11 -1.22 0.17
N LEU A 163 -10.22 -1.23 0.92
CA LEU A 163 -11.52 -1.70 0.42
C LEU A 163 -11.97 -0.95 -0.85
N ARG A 164 -11.86 0.39 -0.87
CA ARG A 164 -12.19 1.20 -2.06
C ARG A 164 -11.23 0.97 -3.22
N THR A 165 -9.97 0.68 -2.93
CA THR A 165 -8.97 0.39 -3.95
C THR A 165 -9.23 -0.96 -4.58
N ARG A 166 -9.50 -2.02 -3.79
CA ARG A 166 -9.91 -3.33 -4.32
C ARG A 166 -11.14 -3.22 -5.21
N ALA A 167 -12.18 -2.52 -4.76
CA ALA A 167 -13.39 -2.30 -5.58
C ALA A 167 -13.08 -1.58 -6.92
N SER A 168 -12.11 -0.66 -6.92
CA SER A 168 -11.64 0.01 -8.14
C SER A 168 -10.92 -0.95 -9.08
N PHE A 169 -10.11 -1.88 -8.56
CA PHE A 169 -9.45 -2.92 -9.34
C PHE A 169 -10.45 -3.94 -9.90
N GLU A 170 -11.42 -4.40 -9.11
CA GLU A 170 -12.51 -5.25 -9.60
C GLU A 170 -13.26 -4.58 -10.74
N LYS A 171 -13.55 -3.28 -10.62
CA LYS A 171 -14.17 -2.49 -11.68
C LYS A 171 -13.28 -2.40 -12.92
N ALA A 172 -11.98 -2.18 -12.74
CA ALA A 172 -11.01 -2.09 -13.84
C ALA A 172 -10.87 -3.40 -14.61
N TYR A 173 -11.09 -4.56 -13.98
CA TYR A 173 -11.08 -5.87 -14.62
C TYR A 173 -12.48 -6.39 -15.00
N GLN A 174 -13.54 -5.60 -14.80
CA GLN A 174 -14.89 -5.98 -15.18
C GLN A 174 -15.00 -6.20 -16.71
N GLY A 175 -15.60 -7.32 -17.12
CA GLY A 175 -15.84 -7.63 -18.53
C GLY A 175 -14.67 -8.29 -19.26
N ILE A 176 -13.60 -8.65 -18.56
CA ILE A 176 -12.51 -9.47 -19.11
C ILE A 176 -12.97 -10.93 -19.22
N GLN A 177 -12.59 -11.59 -20.32
CA GLN A 177 -13.03 -12.95 -20.64
C GLN A 177 -12.58 -13.98 -19.59
N SER A 178 -11.36 -13.83 -19.08
CA SER A 178 -10.83 -14.60 -17.95
C SER A 178 -10.96 -13.78 -16.68
N PRO A 179 -11.67 -14.27 -15.64
CA PRO A 179 -11.82 -13.53 -14.40
C PRO A 179 -10.48 -13.42 -13.68
N VAL A 180 -10.16 -12.21 -13.21
CA VAL A 180 -8.97 -11.92 -12.40
C VAL A 180 -9.37 -11.95 -10.93
N SER A 181 -8.66 -12.73 -10.12
CA SER A 181 -8.80 -12.71 -8.66
C SER A 181 -8.02 -11.53 -8.09
N ILE A 182 -8.74 -10.50 -7.63
CA ILE A 182 -8.16 -9.35 -6.93
C ILE A 182 -8.15 -9.66 -5.42
N ILE A 183 -6.96 -9.62 -4.82
CA ILE A 183 -6.73 -10.00 -3.41
C ILE A 183 -6.14 -8.80 -2.68
N SER A 184 -6.79 -8.33 -1.63
CA SER A 184 -6.31 -7.23 -0.80
C SER A 184 -5.33 -7.71 0.27
N CYS A 185 -4.21 -7.00 0.41
CA CYS A 185 -3.19 -7.23 1.42
C CYS A 185 -2.72 -5.88 1.99
N PRO A 186 -3.37 -5.37 3.06
CA PRO A 186 -3.00 -4.09 3.68
C PRO A 186 -1.70 -4.18 4.49
N VAL A 187 -1.09 -5.37 4.58
CA VAL A 187 0.07 -5.73 5.42
C VAL A 187 -0.25 -5.80 6.92
N PHE A 188 -1.10 -4.92 7.42
CA PHE A 188 -1.57 -4.91 8.79
C PHE A 188 -2.97 -4.30 8.88
N VAL A 189 -3.61 -4.45 10.05
CA VAL A 189 -4.88 -3.76 10.35
C VAL A 189 -4.61 -2.81 11.52
N PRO A 190 -4.79 -1.48 11.33
CA PRO A 190 -4.58 -0.53 12.42
C PRO A 190 -5.58 -0.77 13.54
N GLN A 191 -5.07 -0.87 14.77
CA GLN A 191 -5.91 -0.97 15.95
C GLN A 191 -5.56 0.16 16.93
N VAL A 192 -6.58 0.65 17.64
CA VAL A 192 -6.42 1.66 18.69
C VAL A 192 -6.90 1.11 20.04
N GLN A 193 -6.38 1.70 21.10
CA GLN A 193 -6.73 1.41 22.48
C GLN A 193 -6.86 2.69 23.29
N LEU A 194 -7.45 2.57 24.49
CA LEU A 194 -7.49 3.66 25.45
C LEU A 194 -6.26 3.57 26.37
N SER A 195 -5.44 4.62 26.37
CA SER A 195 -4.30 4.72 27.27
C SER A 195 -4.75 4.86 28.73
N SER A 196 -3.82 4.69 29.67
CA SER A 196 -4.07 4.92 31.10
C SER A 196 -4.50 6.34 31.44
N SER A 197 -4.18 7.32 30.58
CA SER A 197 -4.60 8.72 30.71
C SER A 197 -5.92 9.03 29.98
N GLY A 198 -6.61 8.02 29.43
CA GLY A 198 -7.89 8.18 28.74
C GLY A 198 -7.78 8.76 27.33
N VAL A 199 -6.62 8.64 26.69
CA VAL A 199 -6.35 9.12 25.33
C VAL A 199 -6.33 7.93 24.37
N ILE A 200 -6.87 8.11 23.16
CA ILE A 200 -6.79 7.08 22.11
C ILE A 200 -5.37 7.05 21.54
N GLU A 201 -4.78 5.88 21.50
CA GLU A 201 -3.45 5.61 20.93
C GLU A 201 -3.49 4.33 20.10
N TYR A 202 -2.53 4.14 19.19
CA TYR A 202 -2.40 2.88 18.48
C TYR A 202 -2.02 1.75 19.44
N SER A 203 -2.63 0.58 19.28
CA SER A 203 -2.27 -0.63 20.03
C SER A 203 -1.16 -1.44 19.37
N ASP A 204 -0.79 -1.10 18.13
CA ASP A 204 0.15 -1.87 17.31
C ASP A 204 1.62 -1.74 17.73
N ILE A 205 2.39 -2.76 17.31
CA ILE A 205 3.82 -2.97 17.62
C ILE A 205 4.74 -2.14 16.68
N LEU A 206 4.17 -1.49 15.66
CA LEU A 206 4.92 -0.61 14.76
C LEU A 206 5.28 0.72 15.44
N PRO A 207 6.40 1.35 15.04
CA PRO A 207 6.72 2.68 15.54
C PRO A 207 5.57 3.64 15.20
N PRO A 208 4.98 4.34 16.17
CA PRO A 208 3.88 5.28 15.91
C PRO A 208 4.23 6.37 14.88
N SER A 209 5.52 6.65 14.70
CA SER A 209 6.05 7.58 13.71
C SER A 209 5.88 7.13 12.26
N GLU A 210 5.61 5.86 12.02
CA GLU A 210 5.39 5.28 10.68
C GLU A 210 3.90 5.13 10.35
N LEU A 211 3.03 5.49 11.28
CA LEU A 211 1.57 5.53 11.13
C LEU A 211 1.08 6.97 10.99
N TRP A 212 -0.19 7.14 10.65
CA TRP A 212 -0.82 8.46 10.58
C TRP A 212 -0.82 9.14 11.95
N SER A 213 -0.96 10.46 11.97
CA SER A 213 -1.43 11.12 13.18
C SER A 213 -2.84 10.61 13.52
N GLN A 214 -3.19 10.59 14.81
CA GLN A 214 -4.52 10.15 15.26
C GLN A 214 -5.64 10.94 14.56
N SER A 215 -5.48 12.26 14.39
CA SER A 215 -6.45 13.07 13.66
C SER A 215 -6.61 12.65 12.21
N ARG A 216 -5.50 12.40 11.51
CA ARG A 216 -5.52 12.00 10.11
C ARG A 216 -6.14 10.62 9.92
N PHE A 217 -5.86 9.68 10.81
CA PHE A 217 -6.49 8.36 10.79
C PHE A 217 -8.01 8.46 10.93
N MET A 218 -8.50 9.28 11.87
CA MET A 218 -9.94 9.51 12.04
C MET A 218 -10.58 10.13 10.79
N GLU A 219 -9.92 11.10 10.14
CA GLU A 219 -10.42 11.68 8.88
C GLU A 219 -10.56 10.60 7.78
N LEU A 220 -9.54 9.76 7.63
CA LEU A 220 -9.50 8.73 6.60
C LEU A 220 -10.59 7.67 6.79
N ILE A 221 -10.77 7.15 8.00
CA ILE A 221 -11.79 6.13 8.27
C ILE A 221 -13.22 6.68 8.19
N MET A 222 -13.40 7.99 8.35
CA MET A 222 -14.69 8.68 8.20
C MET A 222 -15.01 9.11 6.76
N GLY A 223 -14.08 8.93 5.81
CA GLY A 223 -14.33 9.10 4.37
C GLY A 223 -13.78 10.38 3.75
N ALA A 224 -12.66 10.90 4.24
CA ALA A 224 -11.91 11.99 3.59
C ALA A 224 -11.47 11.68 2.14
#